data_AF-A0A350F2N2-F1
#
_entry.id   AF-A0A350F2N2-F1
#
_cell.length_a   1.000
_cell.length_b   1.000
_cell.length_c   1.000
_cell.angle_alpha   90.00
_cell.angle_beta   90.00
_cell.angle_gamma   90.00
#
_symmetry.space_group_name_H-M   'P 1'
#
loop_
_entity.id
_entity.type
_entity.pdbx_description
1 polymer ?
#
loop_
_entity_poly.entity_id
_entity_poly.type
_entity_poly.pdbx_seq_one_letter_code
_entity_poly.pdbx_strand_id
1 'polypeptide(L)' 'YVFVRSGNTWTQQAYLKAHNPDAGDQFGTAVSVAGDTAVVGASSEASAARGVNGDGNDNSMAISGAA' A
#
# COMPACT_ATOMS: atom_id res chain seq x y z
N TYR A 1 -1.51 -7.76 5.09
CA TYR A 1 -2.72 -8.52 5.53
C TYR A 1 -3.41 -7.76 6.65
N VAL A 2 -4.74 -7.88 6.77
CA VAL A 2 -5.54 -7.28 7.85
C VAL A 2 -6.24 -8.38 8.64
N PHE A 3 -6.09 -8.32 9.96
CA PHE A 3 -6.71 -9.27 10.88
C PHE A 3 -7.53 -8.52 11.93
N VAL A 4 -8.69 -9.07 12.28
CA VAL A 4 -9.52 -8.59 13.39
C VAL A 4 -9.39 -9.55 14.55
N ARG A 5 -9.23 -8.99 15.76
CA ARG A 5 -9.19 -9.76 17.00
C ARG A 5 -10.55 -9.77 17.66
N SER A 6 -11.07 -10.96 17.96
CA SER A 6 -12.23 -11.17 18.82
C SER A 6 -11.83 -12.10 19.96
N GLY A 7 -11.76 -11.57 21.19
CA GLY A 7 -11.18 -12.27 22.34
C GLY A 7 -9.73 -12.69 22.09
N ASN A 8 -9.49 -13.99 22.00
CA ASN A 8 -8.17 -14.57 21.74
C ASN A 8 -7.99 -15.06 20.30
N THR A 9 -9.00 -14.89 19.46
CA THR A 9 -8.98 -15.34 18.06
C THR A 9 -8.65 -14.17 17.14
N TRP A 10 -7.66 -14.38 16.27
CA TRP A 10 -7.40 -13.50 15.12
C TRP A 10 -8.01 -14.12 13.87
N THR A 11 -8.83 -13.36 13.16
CA THR A 11 -9.43 -13.78 11.89
C THR A 11 -8.96 -12.84 10.80
N GLN A 12 -8.46 -13.40 9.70
CA GLN A 12 -8.08 -12.59 8.54
C GLN A 12 -9.35 -11.98 7.93
N GLN A 13 -9.38 -10.65 7.85
CA GLN A 13 -10.50 -9.93 7.25
C GLN A 13 -10.20 -9.57 5.80
N ALA A 14 -8.95 -9.18 5.50
CA ALA A 14 -8.58 -8.75 4.17
C ALA A 14 -7.12 -9.05 3.84
N TYR A 15 -6.85 -9.09 2.54
CA TYR A 15 -5.51 -9.02 1.98
C TYR A 15 -5.40 -7.70 1.22
N LEU A 16 -4.42 -6.88 1.62
CA LEU A 16 -4.06 -5.64 0.93
C LEU A 16 -2.80 -5.89 0.14
N LYS A 17 -2.80 -5.45 -1.12
CA LYS A 17 -1.66 -5.48 -2.03
C LYS A 17 -1.63 -4.18 -2.83
N ALA A 18 -0.45 -3.79 -3.30
CA ALA A 18 -0.31 -2.71 -4.28
C ALA A 18 -1.14 -3.02 -5.54
N HIS A 19 -1.64 -1.97 -6.18
CA HIS A 19 -2.37 -2.10 -7.44
C HIS A 19 -1.42 -2.46 -8.61
N ASN A 20 -0.16 -2.02 -8.52
CA ASN A 20 0.94 -2.25 -9.44
C ASN A 20 2.18 -2.75 -8.65
N PRO A 21 2.24 -4.04 -8.28
CA PRO A 21 3.35 -4.53 -7.48
C PRO A 21 4.60 -4.77 -8.33
N ASP A 22 5.48 -3.77 -8.46
CA ASP A 22 6.77 -3.93 -9.09
C ASP A 22 7.88 -4.28 -8.08
N ALA A 23 8.96 -4.83 -8.62
CA ALA A 23 10.07 -5.32 -7.81
C ALA A 23 10.81 -4.14 -7.17
N GLY A 24 10.62 -3.98 -5.86
CA GLY A 24 11.36 -2.98 -5.09
C GLY A 24 10.53 -1.80 -4.63
N ASP A 25 9.24 -1.70 -4.94
CA ASP A 25 8.40 -0.54 -4.55
C ASP A 25 8.13 -0.44 -3.04
N GLN A 26 8.44 -1.51 -2.30
CA GLN A 26 8.34 -1.56 -0.85
C GLN A 26 6.94 -1.27 -0.31
N PHE A 27 5.89 -1.72 -1.01
CA PHE A 27 4.52 -1.65 -0.48
C PHE A 27 4.42 -2.32 0.90
N GLY A 28 3.88 -1.59 1.87
CA GLY A 28 3.79 -2.03 3.26
C GLY A 28 4.99 -1.67 4.14
N THR A 29 5.92 -0.84 3.65
CA THR A 29 7.05 -0.32 4.45
C THR A 29 6.60 0.49 5.68
N ALA A 30 5.45 1.17 5.59
CA ALA A 30 4.82 1.93 6.66
C ALA A 30 3.30 1.79 6.59
N VAL A 31 2.66 1.78 7.76
CA VAL A 31 1.20 1.70 7.89
C VAL A 31 0.73 2.71 8.94
N SER A 32 -0.33 3.46 8.62
CA SER A 32 -1.04 4.32 9.57
C SER A 32 -2.53 3.99 9.55
N VAL A 33 -3.18 4.02 10.72
CA VAL A 33 -4.60 3.69 10.86
C VAL A 33 -5.30 4.78 11.66
N ALA A 34 -6.41 5.29 11.12
CA ALA A 34 -7.28 6.26 11.78
C ALA A 34 -8.74 5.88 11.53
N GLY A 35 -9.44 5.46 12.61
CA GLY A 35 -10.79 4.90 12.50
C GLY A 35 -10.80 3.70 11.55
N ASP A 36 -11.67 3.73 10.54
CA ASP A 36 -11.82 2.68 9.53
C ASP A 36 -10.89 2.86 8.32
N THR A 37 -9.98 3.84 8.36
CA THR A 37 -9.06 4.12 7.26
C THR A 37 -7.66 3.63 7.59
N ALA A 38 -7.08 2.84 6.68
CA ALA A 38 -5.68 2.45 6.70
C ALA A 38 -4.96 3.05 5.49
N VAL A 39 -3.79 3.64 5.73
CA VAL A 39 -2.87 4.16 4.72
C VAL A 39 -1.65 3.24 4.71
N VAL A 40 -1.24 2.79 3.51
CA VAL A 40 -0.12 1.85 3.35
C VAL A 40 0.88 2.45 2.38
N GLY A 41 2.07 2.76 2.87
CA GLY A 41 3.11 3.38 2.07
C GLY A 41 3.85 2.37 1.17
N ALA A 42 4.28 2.85 0.01
CA ALA A 42 5.24 2.21 -0.89
C ALA A 42 6.36 3.21 -1.18
N SER A 43 7.38 3.26 -0.32
CA SER A 43 8.39 4.34 -0.33
C SER A 43 9.31 4.33 -1.54
N SER A 44 9.39 3.20 -2.25
CA SER A 44 10.24 3.05 -3.42
C SER A 44 9.45 2.94 -4.73
N GLU A 45 8.12 3.12 -4.66
CA GLU A 45 7.25 3.24 -5.83
C GLU A 45 7.82 4.28 -6.80
N ALA A 46 7.80 3.95 -8.08
CA ALA A 46 8.28 4.83 -9.12
C ALA A 46 7.14 5.19 -10.05
N SER A 47 6.56 6.39 -9.95
CA SER A 47 5.55 6.86 -10.90
C SER A 47 5.52 8.38 -10.98
N ALA A 48 5.24 8.94 -12.17
CA ALA A 48 4.97 10.37 -12.31
C ALA A 48 3.51 10.74 -11.97
N ALA A 49 2.68 9.75 -11.61
CA ALA A 49 1.28 9.96 -11.28
C ALA A 49 1.10 10.94 -10.10
N ARG A 50 0.11 11.81 -10.23
CA ARG A 50 -0.31 12.73 -9.16
C ARG A 50 -1.76 12.42 -8.79
N GLY A 51 -1.97 11.98 -7.55
CA GLY A 51 -3.29 11.61 -7.06
C GLY A 51 -3.62 10.14 -7.31
N VAL A 52 -4.92 9.84 -7.41
CA VAL A 52 -5.43 8.46 -7.56
C VAL A 52 -5.68 8.11 -9.02
N ASN A 53 -5.57 6.82 -9.37
CA ASN A 53 -5.84 6.27 -10.72
C ASN A 53 -4.87 6.75 -11.82
N GLY A 54 -3.57 6.87 -11.50
CA GLY A 54 -2.52 7.06 -12.51
C GLY A 54 -2.29 5.82 -13.38
N ASP A 55 -1.36 5.92 -14.33
CA ASP A 55 -0.90 4.75 -15.09
C ASP A 55 -0.08 3.85 -14.16
N GLY A 56 -0.61 2.67 -13.84
CA GLY A 56 0.05 1.70 -12.96
C GLY A 56 1.29 1.03 -13.58
N ASN A 57 1.63 1.32 -14.84
CA ASN A 57 2.87 0.84 -15.47
C ASN A 57 3.92 1.95 -15.61
N ASP A 58 3.59 3.18 -15.22
CA ASP A 58 4.52 4.29 -15.31
C ASP A 58 5.59 4.17 -14.25
N ASN A 59 6.82 3.83 -14.67
CA ASN A 59 8.02 3.73 -13.86
C ASN A 59 9.04 4.85 -14.15
N SER A 60 8.58 5.99 -14.65
CA SER A 60 9.45 7.06 -15.16
C SER A 60 10.13 7.92 -14.08
N MET A 61 9.66 7.89 -12.82
CA MET A 61 10.20 8.68 -11.71
C MET A 61 10.61 7.80 -10.52
N ALA A 62 11.87 7.40 -10.50
CA ALA A 62 12.41 6.50 -9.47
C ALA A 62 12.25 7.06 -8.04
N ILE A 63 11.78 6.19 -7.13
CA ILE A 63 11.71 6.47 -5.67
C ILE A 63 10.89 7.75 -5.39
N SER A 64 9.81 7.95 -6.13
CA SER A 64 8.87 9.05 -5.91
C SER A 64 7.93 8.77 -4.73
N GLY A 65 7.67 7.48 -4.47
CA GLY A 65 6.89 6.98 -3.35
C GLY A 65 5.38 7.15 -3.53
N ALA A 66 4.61 6.36 -2.79
CA ALA A 66 3.14 6.44 -2.73
C ALA A 66 2.61 6.16 -1.31
N ALA A 67 1.40 6.67 -1.02
CA ALA A 67 0.64 6.45 0.22
C ALA A 67 -0.88 6.54 -0.02
#